data_AF-A0A6P1U546-F1
#
_entry.id   AF-A0A6P1U546-F1
#
_cell.length_a   1.000
_cell.length_b   1.000
_cell.length_c   1.000
_cell.angle_alpha   90.00
_cell.angle_beta   90.00
_cell.angle_gamma   90.00
#
_symmetry.space_group_name_H-M   'P 1'
#
loop_
_entity.id
_entity.type
_entity.pdbx_description
1 polymer ?
#
loop_
_entity_poly.entity_id
_entity_poly.type
_entity_poly.pdbx_seq_one_letter_code
_entity_poly.pdbx_strand_id
1 'polypeptide(L)'
;MKTTELTGTALDWAVAAAEGATNLRYDTVSTYWMTLNGKDIALKRGWSQTYSPSTAWSTAGPIIEREGISIIQLEDKMILDEKGRWQGGYAPQWAAVVGDKHGQVTISSSYGEVIGEGYEVDSDAVIGSTPLEAAMRAYVARRLGNEIEVPGAFK
;
A
#
# COMPACT_ATOMS: atom_id res chain seq x y z
N MET A 1 -14.50 -2.70 -5.89
CA MET A 1 -14.13 -1.93 -4.68
C MET A 1 -12.97 -1.03 -5.09
N LYS A 2 -12.95 0.23 -4.66
CA LYS A 2 -11.87 1.14 -5.05
C LYS A 2 -10.58 0.73 -4.33
N THR A 3 -9.45 0.77 -5.02
CA THR A 3 -8.15 0.45 -4.41
C THR A 3 -7.80 1.38 -3.26
N THR A 4 -8.23 2.63 -3.35
CA THR A 4 -8.06 3.66 -2.31
C THR A 4 -8.82 3.35 -1.02
N GLU A 5 -9.80 2.44 -1.05
CA GLU A 5 -10.62 2.05 0.11
C GLU A 5 -10.12 0.75 0.75
N LEU A 6 -9.17 0.03 0.12
CA LEU A 6 -8.67 -1.24 0.63
C LEU A 6 -7.89 -1.04 1.93
N THR A 7 -8.15 -1.85 2.94
CA THR A 7 -7.37 -1.86 4.20
C THR A 7 -7.26 -3.29 4.73
N GLY A 8 -6.34 -3.50 5.68
CA GLY A 8 -6.10 -4.77 6.35
C GLY A 8 -6.00 -5.97 5.41
N THR A 9 -6.71 -7.05 5.71
CA THR A 9 -6.67 -8.31 4.96
C THR A 9 -7.08 -8.15 3.48
N ALA A 10 -7.99 -7.23 3.17
CA ALA A 10 -8.38 -6.97 1.78
C ALA A 10 -7.23 -6.37 0.97
N LEU A 11 -6.49 -5.42 1.58
CA LEU A 11 -5.29 -4.84 0.97
C LEU A 11 -4.16 -5.86 0.88
N ASP A 12 -3.91 -6.64 1.92
CA ASP A 12 -2.88 -7.69 1.92
C ASP A 12 -3.15 -8.75 0.83
N TRP A 13 -4.41 -9.16 0.67
CA TRP A 13 -4.83 -10.04 -0.41
C TRP A 13 -4.59 -9.40 -1.78
N ALA A 14 -4.98 -8.13 -1.95
CA ALA A 14 -4.84 -7.43 -3.23
C ALA A 14 -3.36 -7.27 -3.64
N VAL A 15 -2.47 -6.99 -2.68
CA VAL A 15 -1.02 -6.95 -2.94
C VAL A 15 -0.52 -8.32 -3.38
N ALA A 16 -0.94 -9.39 -2.72
CA ALA A 16 -0.53 -10.73 -3.12
C ALA A 16 -1.06 -11.09 -4.53
N ALA A 17 -2.30 -10.72 -4.85
CA ALA A 17 -2.87 -10.88 -6.18
C ALA A 17 -2.06 -10.09 -7.23
N ALA A 18 -1.61 -8.87 -6.92
CA ALA A 18 -0.75 -8.06 -7.78
C ALA A 18 0.67 -8.66 -7.99
N GLU A 19 1.17 -9.40 -6.99
CA GLU A 19 2.39 -10.23 -7.09
C GLU A 19 2.15 -11.54 -7.86
N GLY A 20 0.91 -11.86 -8.26
CA GLY A 20 0.57 -13.08 -8.99
C GLY A 20 0.26 -14.30 -8.10
N ALA A 21 -0.17 -14.08 -6.85
CA ALA A 21 -0.59 -15.17 -5.97
C ALA A 21 -1.83 -15.89 -6.53
N THR A 22 -1.87 -17.21 -6.33
CA THR A 22 -2.93 -18.10 -6.80
C THR A 22 -3.46 -18.99 -5.68
N ASN A 23 -4.42 -19.87 -5.98
CA ASN A 23 -4.89 -20.91 -5.07
C ASN A 23 -5.39 -20.37 -3.71
N LEU A 24 -6.24 -19.33 -3.76
CA LEU A 24 -6.91 -18.81 -2.57
C LEU A 24 -7.82 -19.89 -1.98
N ARG A 25 -7.54 -20.27 -0.73
CA ARG A 25 -8.30 -21.30 -0.01
C ARG A 25 -8.43 -20.96 1.46
N TYR A 26 -9.50 -21.45 2.07
CA TYR A 26 -9.74 -21.34 3.50
C TYR A 26 -9.56 -22.70 4.15
N ASP A 27 -8.81 -22.77 5.25
CA ASP A 27 -8.46 -24.02 5.89
C ASP A 27 -9.21 -24.28 7.20
N THR A 28 -8.91 -25.42 7.83
CA THR A 28 -9.54 -25.86 9.08
C THR A 28 -9.08 -25.08 10.31
N VAL A 29 -7.95 -24.35 10.25
CA VAL A 29 -7.49 -23.47 11.34
C VAL A 29 -7.92 -22.01 11.14
N SER A 30 -8.98 -21.81 10.35
CA SER A 30 -9.63 -20.52 10.13
C SER A 30 -8.72 -19.45 9.50
N THR A 31 -7.82 -19.89 8.61
CA THR A 31 -6.83 -19.06 7.95
C THR A 31 -7.03 -19.08 6.44
N TYR A 32 -6.86 -17.93 5.79
CA TYR A 32 -6.81 -17.85 4.33
C TYR A 32 -5.39 -18.03 3.84
N TRP A 33 -5.21 -18.99 2.95
CA TRP A 33 -3.95 -19.33 2.31
C TRP A 33 -3.99 -19.02 0.83
N MET A 34 -2.82 -18.76 0.28
CA MET A 34 -2.59 -18.58 -1.15
C MET A 34 -1.16 -19.01 -1.47
N THR A 35 -0.90 -19.31 -2.73
CA THR A 35 0.43 -19.71 -3.20
C THR A 35 1.05 -18.56 -3.98
N LEU A 36 2.18 -18.04 -3.49
CA LEU A 36 2.95 -16.98 -4.14
C LEU A 36 4.36 -17.50 -4.42
N ASN A 37 4.80 -17.43 -5.67
CA ASN A 37 6.12 -17.93 -6.11
C ASN A 37 6.40 -19.40 -5.67
N GLY A 38 5.38 -20.26 -5.75
CA GLY A 38 5.48 -21.66 -5.35
C GLY A 38 5.50 -21.93 -3.84
N LYS A 39 5.37 -20.89 -3.00
CA LYS A 39 5.31 -21.00 -1.54
C LYS A 39 3.93 -20.63 -1.03
N ASP A 40 3.41 -21.43 -0.10
CA ASP A 40 2.18 -21.07 0.61
C ASP A 40 2.42 -19.95 1.62
N ILE A 41 1.56 -18.93 1.54
CA ILE A 41 1.52 -17.80 2.46
C ILE A 41 0.13 -17.70 3.11
N ALA A 42 0.11 -17.24 4.35
CA ALA A 42 -1.09 -17.08 5.16
C ALA A 42 -1.36 -15.59 5.37
N LEU A 43 -2.57 -15.17 5.03
CA LEU A 43 -3.06 -13.81 5.29
C LEU A 43 -3.40 -13.65 6.77
N LYS A 44 -3.53 -12.39 7.22
CA LYS A 44 -3.91 -12.01 8.59
C LYS A 44 -5.34 -12.44 8.94
N ARG A 45 -5.54 -13.72 9.27
CA ARG A 45 -6.72 -14.33 9.92
C ARG A 45 -6.31 -15.66 10.56
N GLY A 46 -6.72 -15.90 11.81
CA GLY A 46 -6.37 -17.12 12.54
C GLY A 46 -5.04 -17.02 13.29
N TRP A 47 -4.39 -18.17 13.53
CA TRP A 47 -3.16 -18.27 14.34
C TRP A 47 -1.86 -18.18 13.50
N SER A 48 -1.98 -18.17 12.17
CA SER A 48 -0.85 -18.07 11.25
C SER A 48 -0.93 -16.75 10.47
N GLN A 49 0.15 -15.97 10.48
CA GLN A 49 0.27 -14.77 9.67
C GLN A 49 1.69 -14.72 9.11
N THR A 50 1.81 -14.87 7.79
CA THR A 50 3.12 -14.83 7.12
C THR A 50 3.17 -13.78 6.01
N TYR A 51 2.04 -13.17 5.67
CA TYR A 51 1.97 -12.14 4.64
C TYR A 51 1.00 -11.01 5.03
N SER A 52 1.57 -9.83 5.31
CA SER A 52 0.79 -8.64 5.67
C SER A 52 1.50 -7.34 5.26
N PRO A 53 1.69 -7.11 3.95
CA PRO A 53 2.40 -5.94 3.44
C PRO A 53 1.77 -4.60 3.87
N SER A 54 0.47 -4.54 4.15
CA SER A 54 -0.17 -3.31 4.66
C SER A 54 0.31 -2.89 6.05
N THR A 55 0.94 -3.79 6.83
CA THR A 55 1.32 -3.54 8.23
C THR A 55 2.74 -4.00 8.60
N ALA A 56 3.41 -4.80 7.76
CA ALA A 56 4.74 -5.33 8.03
C ALA A 56 5.77 -4.90 6.97
N TRP A 57 6.75 -4.10 7.42
CA TRP A 57 7.88 -3.64 6.60
C TRP A 57 8.72 -4.80 6.03
N SER A 58 8.82 -5.92 6.73
CA SER A 58 9.53 -7.10 6.23
C SER A 58 8.95 -7.65 4.92
N THR A 59 7.64 -7.44 4.69
CA THR A 59 6.97 -7.84 3.45
C THR A 59 6.83 -6.69 2.45
N ALA A 60 6.58 -5.46 2.91
CA ALA A 60 6.37 -4.31 2.02
C ALA A 60 7.64 -3.59 1.59
N GLY A 61 8.68 -3.57 2.42
CA GLY A 61 9.95 -2.90 2.14
C GLY A 61 10.58 -3.36 0.81
N PRO A 62 10.70 -4.68 0.56
CA PRO A 62 11.20 -5.17 -0.73
C PRO A 62 10.34 -4.75 -1.93
N ILE A 63 9.02 -4.62 -1.77
CA ILE A 63 8.13 -4.14 -2.83
C ILE A 63 8.36 -2.64 -3.08
N ILE A 64 8.42 -1.85 -2.02
CA ILE A 64 8.66 -0.40 -2.07
C ILE A 64 9.98 -0.10 -2.79
N GLU A 65 11.04 -0.81 -2.45
CA GLU A 65 12.36 -0.64 -3.06
C GLU A 65 12.36 -1.06 -4.53
N ARG A 66 11.81 -2.25 -4.84
CA ARG A 66 11.78 -2.80 -6.19
C ARG A 66 10.97 -1.94 -7.17
N GLU A 67 9.83 -1.42 -6.72
CA GLU A 67 8.92 -0.63 -7.55
C GLU A 67 9.25 0.87 -7.50
N GLY A 68 10.21 1.31 -6.67
CA GLY A 68 10.58 2.71 -6.53
C GLY A 68 9.45 3.58 -5.98
N ILE A 69 8.70 3.08 -4.99
CA ILE A 69 7.55 3.79 -4.41
C ILE A 69 8.05 4.90 -3.49
N SER A 70 7.70 6.14 -3.83
CA SER A 70 7.95 7.29 -2.98
C SER A 70 6.84 7.42 -1.95
N ILE A 71 7.20 7.62 -0.68
CA ILE A 71 6.25 7.78 0.42
C ILE A 71 6.48 9.15 1.06
N ILE A 72 5.40 9.91 1.23
CA ILE A 72 5.42 11.30 1.70
C ILE A 72 4.47 11.41 2.89
N GLN A 73 4.98 11.95 4.00
CA GLN A 73 4.12 12.32 5.13
C GLN A 73 3.32 13.56 4.77
N LEU A 74 2.01 13.52 4.99
CA LEU A 74 1.12 14.65 4.80
C LEU A 74 0.81 15.32 6.14
N GLU A 75 0.17 16.49 6.08
CA GLU A 75 -0.39 17.13 7.27
C GLU A 75 -1.45 16.22 7.92
N ASP A 76 -1.42 16.14 9.24
CA ASP A 76 -2.37 15.30 9.97
C ASP A 76 -3.81 15.80 9.75
N LYS A 77 -4.73 14.88 9.48
CA LYS A 77 -6.13 15.19 9.22
C LYS A 77 -6.91 15.29 10.53
N MET A 78 -7.67 16.37 10.71
CA MET A 78 -8.60 16.50 11.83
C MET A 78 -9.60 15.33 11.89
N ILE A 79 -9.77 14.77 13.08
CA ILE A 79 -10.80 13.75 13.33
C ILE A 79 -12.13 14.47 13.53
N LEU A 80 -13.03 14.28 12.58
CA LEU A 80 -14.37 14.87 12.57
C LEU A 80 -15.43 13.78 12.71
N ASP A 81 -16.55 14.09 13.36
CA ASP A 81 -17.74 13.22 13.30
C ASP A 81 -18.45 13.30 11.94
N GLU A 82 -19.49 12.48 11.76
CA GLU A 82 -20.33 12.47 10.54
C GLU A 82 -20.96 13.83 10.20
N LYS A 83 -21.03 14.76 11.17
CA LYS A 83 -21.56 16.12 11.00
C LYS A 83 -20.46 17.16 10.81
N GLY A 84 -19.20 16.74 10.66
CA GLY A 84 -18.06 17.62 10.45
C GLY A 84 -17.56 18.32 11.71
N ARG A 85 -17.95 17.89 12.91
CA ARG A 85 -17.52 18.52 14.18
C ARG A 85 -16.23 17.87 14.67
N TRP A 86 -15.30 18.70 15.13
CA TRP A 86 -14.02 18.24 15.69
C TRP A 86 -14.20 17.39 16.95
N GLN A 87 -13.45 16.28 17.02
CA GLN A 87 -13.56 15.27 18.08
C GLN A 87 -12.30 15.15 18.95
N GLY A 88 -11.49 16.20 19.06
CA GLY A 88 -10.39 16.19 20.02
C GLY A 88 -9.06 15.63 19.52
N GLY A 89 -8.86 15.44 18.21
CA GLY A 89 -7.63 14.81 17.71
C GLY A 89 -7.35 14.98 16.23
N TYR A 90 -6.17 14.51 15.85
CA TYR A 90 -5.66 14.48 14.48
C TYR A 90 -5.20 13.05 14.17
N ALA A 91 -5.40 12.62 12.93
CA ALA A 91 -4.97 11.33 12.42
C ALA A 91 -3.86 11.53 11.38
N PRO A 92 -2.74 10.81 11.48
CA PRO A 92 -1.66 10.93 10.52
C PRO A 92 -2.13 10.53 9.12
N GLN A 93 -1.56 11.19 8.11
CA GLN A 93 -1.82 10.89 6.71
C GLN A 93 -0.52 10.70 5.93
N TRP A 94 -0.59 9.79 4.95
CA TRP A 94 0.54 9.45 4.09
C TRP A 94 0.06 9.40 2.65
N ALA A 95 0.87 9.93 1.75
CA ALA A 95 0.75 9.75 0.31
C ALA A 95 1.84 8.79 -0.18
N ALA A 96 1.51 8.00 -1.19
CA ALA A 96 2.50 7.26 -1.95
C ALA A 96 2.31 7.46 -3.44
N VAL A 97 3.42 7.51 -4.17
CA VAL A 97 3.44 7.70 -5.63
C VAL A 97 4.33 6.63 -6.25
N VAL A 98 3.84 5.99 -7.32
CA VAL A 98 4.58 5.02 -8.12
C VAL A 98 4.11 5.12 -9.57
N GLY A 99 5.05 5.25 -10.50
CA GLY A 99 4.73 5.52 -11.90
C GLY A 99 5.95 5.43 -12.80
N ASP A 100 5.72 5.64 -14.09
CA ASP A 100 6.79 5.64 -15.06
C ASP A 100 7.59 6.95 -14.96
N LYS A 101 8.90 6.88 -15.20
CA LYS A 101 9.79 8.05 -15.12
C LYS A 101 9.48 8.98 -16.30
N HIS A 102 9.09 10.21 -16.01
CA HIS A 102 8.64 11.16 -17.04
C HIS A 102 9.59 12.36 -17.22
N GLY A 103 10.38 12.71 -16.20
CA GLY A 103 11.31 13.84 -16.26
C GLY A 103 12.54 13.60 -15.41
N GLN A 104 13.64 14.30 -15.72
CA GLN A 104 14.84 14.30 -14.90
C GLN A 104 14.89 15.63 -14.13
N VAL A 105 15.19 15.56 -12.83
CA VAL A 105 15.28 16.74 -11.97
C VAL A 105 16.64 16.76 -11.28
N THR A 106 17.34 17.89 -11.33
CA THR A 106 18.55 18.09 -10.53
C THR A 106 18.17 18.30 -9.07
N ILE A 107 18.72 17.49 -8.17
CA ILE A 107 18.52 17.64 -6.75
C ILE A 107 19.69 18.43 -6.17
N SER A 108 19.37 19.55 -5.54
CA SER A 108 20.35 20.39 -4.84
C SER A 108 20.09 20.41 -3.35
N SER A 109 21.16 20.51 -2.56
CA SER A 109 21.08 20.73 -1.12
C SER A 109 20.54 22.13 -0.81
N SER A 110 20.20 22.38 0.46
CA SER A 110 19.81 23.72 0.94
C SER A 110 20.93 24.78 0.78
N TYR A 111 22.16 24.35 0.53
CA TYR A 111 23.32 25.22 0.29
C TYR A 111 23.59 25.46 -1.20
N GLY A 112 22.76 24.91 -2.09
CA GLY A 112 22.87 25.08 -3.54
C GLY A 112 23.82 24.11 -4.24
N GLU A 113 24.42 23.16 -3.52
CA GLU A 113 25.26 22.12 -4.11
C GLU A 113 24.40 21.06 -4.79
N VAL A 114 24.74 20.68 -6.02
CA VAL A 114 24.09 19.55 -6.71
C VAL A 114 24.52 18.26 -6.02
N ILE A 115 23.56 17.54 -5.46
CA ILE A 115 23.78 16.28 -4.73
C ILE A 115 23.38 15.04 -5.54
N GLY A 116 22.66 15.22 -6.64
CA GLY A 116 22.34 14.13 -7.55
C GLY A 116 21.27 14.49 -8.57
N GLU A 117 20.82 13.47 -9.28
CA GLU A 117 19.74 13.55 -10.25
C GLU A 117 18.59 12.64 -9.78
N GLY A 118 17.40 13.20 -9.71
CA GLY A 118 16.16 12.49 -9.48
C GLY A 118 15.38 12.34 -10.77
N TYR A 119 14.24 11.66 -10.68
CA TYR A 119 13.26 11.61 -11.75
C TYR A 119 11.88 11.93 -11.21
N GLU A 120 11.10 12.60 -12.03
CA GLU A 120 9.67 12.81 -11.81
C GLU A 120 8.91 11.57 -12.27
N VAL A 121 7.80 11.28 -11.59
CA VAL A 121 6.91 10.16 -11.90
C VAL A 121 5.54 10.70 -12.31
N ASP A 122 5.00 10.16 -13.39
CA ASP A 122 3.64 10.50 -13.86
C ASP A 122 2.64 9.54 -13.20
N SER A 123 2.11 9.93 -12.04
CA SER A 123 1.08 9.19 -11.32
C SER A 123 0.37 10.07 -10.30
N ASP A 124 -0.93 9.81 -10.11
CA ASP A 124 -1.67 10.31 -8.95
C ASP A 124 -1.12 9.73 -7.65
N ALA A 125 -1.12 10.56 -6.60
CA ALA A 125 -0.78 10.11 -5.25
C ALA A 125 -1.95 9.33 -4.63
N VAL A 126 -1.63 8.21 -3.98
CA VAL A 126 -2.60 7.39 -3.25
C VAL A 126 -2.42 7.57 -1.75
N ILE A 127 -3.52 7.87 -1.05
CA ILE A 127 -3.49 8.19 0.38
C ILE A 127 -3.74 6.94 1.23
N GLY A 128 -3.06 6.86 2.38
CA GLY A 128 -3.26 5.88 3.43
C GLY A 128 -3.18 6.48 4.82
N SER A 129 -3.71 5.76 5.80
CA SER A 129 -3.58 6.10 7.23
C SER A 129 -2.19 5.81 7.79
N THR A 130 -1.40 4.99 7.08
CA THR A 130 -0.01 4.64 7.41
C THR A 130 0.86 4.68 6.15
N PRO A 131 2.20 4.76 6.27
CA PRO A 131 3.12 4.71 5.13
C PRO A 131 2.88 3.47 4.26
N LEU A 132 2.72 2.31 4.92
CA LEU A 132 2.59 1.03 4.24
C LEU A 132 1.22 0.87 3.57
N GLU A 133 0.15 1.34 4.20
CA GLU A 133 -1.16 1.34 3.58
C GLU A 133 -1.17 2.19 2.30
N ALA A 134 -0.61 3.41 2.35
CA ALA A 134 -0.50 4.28 1.18
C ALA A 134 0.31 3.60 0.06
N ALA A 135 1.51 3.09 0.39
CA ALA A 135 2.40 2.43 -0.56
C ALA A 135 1.76 1.21 -1.21
N MET A 136 1.12 0.34 -0.43
CA MET A 136 0.50 -0.87 -0.94
C MET A 136 -0.74 -0.58 -1.79
N ARG A 137 -1.53 0.45 -1.46
CA ARG A 137 -2.63 0.89 -2.33
C ARG A 137 -2.12 1.44 -3.65
N ALA A 138 -1.06 2.25 -3.63
CA ALA A 138 -0.42 2.77 -4.85
C ALA A 138 0.10 1.61 -5.73
N TYR A 139 0.76 0.63 -5.10
CA TYR A 139 1.23 -0.56 -5.78
C TYR A 139 0.09 -1.36 -6.45
N VAL A 140 -0.98 -1.64 -5.69
CA VAL A 140 -2.15 -2.36 -6.21
C VAL A 140 -2.80 -1.57 -7.34
N ALA A 141 -2.96 -0.25 -7.21
CA ALA A 141 -3.53 0.59 -8.26
C ALA A 141 -2.71 0.54 -9.55
N ARG A 142 -1.38 0.60 -9.46
CA ARG A 142 -0.47 0.52 -10.61
C ARG A 142 -0.53 -0.83 -11.34
N ARG A 143 -0.76 -1.92 -10.61
CA ARG A 143 -0.70 -3.30 -11.12
C ARG A 143 -2.05 -3.84 -11.57
N LEU A 144 -3.11 -3.54 -10.83
CA LEU A 144 -4.46 -4.09 -11.02
C LEU A 144 -5.51 -3.04 -11.41
N GLY A 145 -5.16 -1.75 -11.41
CA GLY A 145 -6.07 -0.64 -11.72
C GLY A 145 -6.77 -0.07 -10.47
N ASN A 146 -7.57 0.98 -10.66
CA ASN A 146 -8.19 1.75 -9.56
C ASN A 146 -9.41 1.07 -8.92
N GLU A 147 -9.95 0.04 -9.56
CA GLU A 147 -11.06 -0.75 -9.04
C GLU A 147 -10.77 -2.23 -9.23
N ILE A 148 -10.92 -3.00 -8.15
CA ILE A 148 -10.70 -4.44 -8.16
C ILE A 148 -11.88 -5.20 -7.53
N GLU A 149 -12.04 -6.44 -7.95
CA GLU A 149 -13.03 -7.35 -7.38
C GLU A 149 -12.39 -8.14 -6.22
N VAL A 150 -12.77 -7.78 -5.00
CA VAL A 150 -12.28 -8.43 -3.77
C VAL A 150 -13.16 -9.63 -3.43
N PRO A 151 -12.60 -10.79 -3.01
CA PRO A 151 -13.38 -11.91 -2.51
C PRO A 151 -14.31 -11.49 -1.38
N GLY A 152 -15.56 -11.98 -1.39
CA GLY A 152 -16.58 -11.60 -0.40
C GLY A 152 -16.16 -11.82 1.06
N ALA A 153 -15.23 -12.75 1.30
CA ALA A 153 -14.66 -13.01 2.63
C ALA A 153 -13.85 -11.85 3.23
N PHE A 154 -13.38 -10.91 2.40
CA PHE A 154 -12.54 -9.78 2.76
C PHE A 154 -13.22 -8.42 2.51
N LYS A 155 -14.47 -8.41 2.07
CA LYS A 155 -15.26 -7.18 1.92
C LYS A 155 -15.74 -6.66 3.26
#